data_AF-A0A5E4QK64-F1
#
_entry.id   AF-A0A5E4QK64-F1
#
_cell.length_a   1.000
_cell.length_b   1.000
_cell.length_c   1.000
_cell.angle_alpha   90.00
_cell.angle_beta   90.00
_cell.angle_gamma   90.00
#
_symmetry.space_group_name_H-M   'P 1'
#
loop_
_entity.id
_entity.type
_entity.pdbx_description
1 polymer ?
#
loop_
_entity_poly.entity_id
_entity_poly.type
_entity_poly.pdbx_seq_one_letter_code
_entity_poly.pdbx_strand_id
1 'polypeptide(L)'
;MECSGGCGRPLTEQSLMKCYYCKLGYHSECLNINPQQYKTLSKDYLASWQCPSCCNVTRRRKGNRENTPVRNSVIPSAEETNTSPKLSEHQATHPEFELRSFTNDLQNMLQTWRKEIDDSLIRISGDLKSAFSEVQLEMQSLRTEQANLKSGLAV
;
A
#
# COMPACT_ATOMS: atom_id res chain seq x y z
N MET A 1 7.23 -26.26 -1.98
CA MET A 1 7.37 -24.95 -2.66
C MET A 1 6.99 -23.86 -1.68
N GLU A 2 7.79 -22.79 -1.60
CA GLU A 2 7.59 -21.69 -0.66
C GLU A 2 6.97 -20.47 -1.35
N CYS A 3 6.20 -19.70 -0.60
CA CYS A 3 5.59 -18.47 -1.10
C CYS A 3 6.65 -17.40 -1.35
N SER A 4 6.74 -16.91 -2.59
CA SER A 4 7.65 -15.83 -2.98
C SER A 4 7.26 -14.46 -2.42
N GLY A 5 6.15 -14.38 -1.69
CA GLY A 5 5.79 -13.22 -0.86
C GLY A 5 6.52 -13.19 0.50
N GLY A 6 7.30 -14.22 0.84
CA GLY A 6 8.14 -14.22 2.05
C GLY A 6 7.39 -14.49 3.36
N CYS A 7 6.18 -15.04 3.31
CA CYS A 7 5.37 -15.30 4.52
C CYS A 7 5.82 -16.54 5.32
N GLY A 8 6.82 -17.29 4.84
CA GLY A 8 7.35 -18.50 5.50
C GLY A 8 6.39 -19.70 5.52
N ARG A 9 5.17 -19.57 4.99
CA ARG A 9 4.19 -20.67 4.91
C ARG A 9 4.37 -21.48 3.62
N PRO A 10 4.20 -22.81 3.66
CA PRO A 10 4.22 -23.63 2.45
C PRO A 10 3.06 -23.24 1.53
N LEU A 11 3.29 -23.31 0.21
CA LEU A 11 2.22 -23.11 -0.76
C LEU A 11 1.32 -24.36 -0.81
N THR A 12 0.03 -24.13 -0.63
CA THR A 12 -1.04 -25.09 -0.94
C THR A 12 -1.58 -24.79 -2.33
N GLU A 13 -2.04 -25.80 -3.07
CA GLU A 13 -2.65 -25.59 -4.40
C GLU A 13 -3.93 -24.75 -4.31
N GLN A 14 -4.65 -24.87 -3.20
CA GLN A 14 -5.78 -24.02 -2.87
C GLN A 14 -5.29 -22.58 -2.72
N SER A 15 -5.79 -21.66 -3.55
CA SER A 15 -5.47 -20.21 -3.56
C SER A 15 -4.07 -19.80 -4.03
N LEU A 16 -3.40 -20.65 -4.82
CA LEU A 16 -2.12 -20.32 -5.43
C LEU A 16 -2.29 -19.32 -6.58
N MET A 17 -1.51 -18.24 -6.54
CA MET A 17 -1.31 -17.29 -7.64
C MET A 17 0.07 -17.53 -8.25
N LYS A 18 0.15 -17.84 -9.54
CA LYS A 18 1.42 -18.14 -10.23
C LYS A 18 1.70 -17.10 -11.31
N CYS A 19 2.84 -16.41 -11.20
CA CYS A 19 3.19 -15.38 -12.16
C CYS A 19 3.44 -16.00 -13.55
N TYR A 20 2.81 -15.46 -14.59
CA TYR A 20 2.99 -15.91 -15.96
C TYR A 20 4.46 -15.77 -16.43
N TYR A 21 5.18 -14.74 -15.98
CA TYR A 21 6.56 -14.49 -16.42
C TYR A 21 7.61 -15.25 -15.61
N CYS A 22 7.75 -14.94 -14.31
CA CYS A 22 8.80 -15.53 -13.48
C CYS A 22 8.45 -16.90 -12.92
N LYS A 23 7.21 -17.38 -13.12
CA LYS A 23 6.69 -18.68 -12.65
C LYS A 23 6.69 -18.85 -11.12
N LEU A 24 7.04 -17.81 -10.36
CA LEU A 24 6.98 -17.79 -8.91
C LEU A 24 5.54 -17.88 -8.39
N GLY A 25 5.38 -18.56 -7.27
CA GLY A 25 4.09 -18.82 -6.61
C GLY A 25 3.89 -17.95 -5.37
N TYR A 26 2.66 -17.50 -5.17
CA TYR A 26 2.24 -16.64 -4.08
C TYR A 26 0.91 -17.13 -3.50
N HIS A 27 0.69 -16.99 -2.20
CA HIS A 27 -0.66 -17.09 -1.65
C HIS A 27 -1.47 -15.87 -2.11
N SER A 28 -2.75 -16.08 -2.44
CA SER A 28 -3.66 -14.97 -2.75
C SER A 28 -3.71 -13.94 -1.60
N GLU A 29 -3.68 -14.41 -0.35
CA GLU A 29 -3.66 -13.58 0.86
C GLU A 29 -2.43 -12.67 0.94
N CYS A 30 -1.24 -13.18 0.56
CA CYS A 30 -0.01 -12.39 0.53
C CYS A 30 -0.03 -11.29 -0.54
N LEU A 31 -1.03 -11.30 -1.42
CA LEU A 31 -1.28 -10.31 -2.45
C LEU A 31 -2.52 -9.44 -2.12
N ASN A 32 -3.03 -9.51 -0.89
CA ASN A 32 -4.27 -8.85 -0.46
C ASN A 32 -5.51 -9.25 -1.28
N ILE A 33 -5.52 -10.47 -1.85
CA ILE A 33 -6.68 -11.06 -2.51
C ILE A 33 -7.33 -12.01 -1.52
N ASN A 34 -8.51 -11.64 -1.03
CA ASN A 34 -9.23 -12.47 -0.07
C ASN A 34 -9.82 -13.73 -0.77
N PRO A 35 -10.18 -14.77 -0.02
CA PRO A 35 -10.67 -16.03 -0.60
C PRO A 35 -11.94 -15.89 -1.46
N GLN A 36 -12.81 -14.92 -1.16
CA GLN A 36 -14.03 -14.70 -1.95
C GLN A 36 -13.69 -14.04 -3.29
N GLN A 37 -12.82 -13.03 -3.28
CA GLN A 37 -12.30 -12.41 -4.49
C GLN A 37 -11.58 -13.43 -5.37
N TYR A 38 -10.74 -14.28 -4.78
CA TYR A 38 -10.03 -15.32 -5.53
C TYR A 38 -10.99 -16.24 -6.31
N LYS A 39 -12.10 -16.66 -5.69
CA LYS A 39 -13.12 -17.51 -6.34
C LYS A 39 -13.81 -16.84 -7.52
N THR A 40 -13.86 -15.51 -7.55
CA THR A 40 -14.46 -14.73 -8.65
C THR A 40 -13.49 -14.46 -9.80
N LEU A 41 -12.20 -14.77 -9.64
CA LEU A 41 -11.21 -14.56 -10.71
C LEU A 41 -11.43 -15.56 -11.85
N SER A 42 -11.43 -15.06 -13.08
CA SER A 42 -11.55 -15.90 -14.27
C SER A 42 -10.28 -16.75 -14.46
N LYS A 43 -10.45 -17.90 -15.13
CA LYS A 43 -9.32 -18.78 -15.49
C LYS A 43 -8.29 -18.04 -16.35
N ASP A 44 -8.75 -17.21 -17.28
CA ASP A 44 -7.90 -16.43 -18.18
C ASP A 44 -7.08 -15.38 -17.41
N TYR A 45 -7.69 -14.75 -16.41
CA TYR A 45 -6.98 -13.83 -15.52
C TYR A 45 -5.89 -14.56 -14.74
N LEU A 46 -6.22 -15.70 -14.13
CA LEU A 46 -5.25 -16.51 -13.38
C LEU A 46 -4.10 -17.01 -14.26
N ALA A 47 -4.38 -17.39 -15.51
CA ALA A 47 -3.38 -17.86 -16.46
C ALA A 47 -2.41 -16.75 -16.93
N SER A 48 -2.89 -15.51 -17.02
CA SER A 48 -2.12 -14.35 -17.47
C SER A 48 -1.62 -13.45 -16.34
N TRP A 49 -1.91 -13.82 -15.08
CA TRP A 49 -1.59 -13.00 -13.91
C TRP A 49 -0.08 -12.76 -13.78
N GLN A 50 0.27 -11.54 -13.36
CA GLN A 50 1.65 -11.10 -13.19
C GLN A 50 1.89 -10.65 -11.74
N CYS A 51 3.01 -11.06 -11.17
CA CYS A 51 3.38 -10.62 -9.83
C CYS A 51 3.82 -9.15 -9.82
N PRO A 52 3.75 -8.47 -8.65
CA PRO A 52 4.14 -7.06 -8.51
C PRO A 52 5.54 -6.76 -9.06
N SER A 53 6.49 -7.66 -8.86
CA SER A 53 7.86 -7.52 -9.36
C SER A 53 7.92 -7.50 -10.89
N CYS A 54 7.16 -8.37 -11.57
CA CYS A 54 7.12 -8.44 -13.04
C CYS A 54 6.29 -7.31 -13.66
N CYS A 55 5.19 -6.91 -13.03
CA CYS A 55 4.36 -5.76 -13.45
C CYS A 55 5.17 -4.44 -13.51
N ASN A 56 6.18 -4.30 -12.64
CA ASN A 56 7.02 -3.10 -12.61
C ASN A 56 8.09 -3.12 -13.71
N VAL A 57 8.57 -4.30 -14.14
CA VAL A 57 9.58 -4.42 -15.20
C VAL A 57 8.99 -4.14 -16.58
N THR A 58 7.76 -4.61 -16.85
CA THR A 58 7.06 -4.35 -18.12
C THR A 58 6.72 -2.86 -18.30
N ARG A 59 6.43 -2.15 -17.21
CA ARG A 59 6.20 -0.69 -17.23
C ARG A 59 7.44 0.13 -17.60
N ARG A 60 8.65 -0.33 -17.27
CA ARG A 60 9.90 0.39 -17.61
C ARG A 60 10.33 0.22 -19.08
N ARG A 61 9.82 -0.79 -19.79
CA ARG A 61 10.25 -1.11 -21.17
C ARG A 61 9.49 -0.36 -22.27
N LYS A 62 8.55 0.53 -21.92
CA LYS A 62 7.82 1.39 -22.86
C LYS A 62 8.34 2.85 -22.83
N GLY A 63 9.63 3.04 -22.58
CA GLY A 63 10.33 4.26 -22.96
C GLY A 63 10.70 4.17 -24.43
N ASN A 64 10.25 5.14 -25.22
CA ASN A 64 10.37 5.20 -26.66
C ASN A 64 11.80 4.83 -27.15
N ARG A 65 11.94 3.71 -27.87
CA ARG A 65 13.23 3.22 -28.41
C ARG A 65 13.63 3.87 -29.74
N GLU A 66 12.94 4.94 -30.14
CA GLU A 66 13.14 5.60 -31.43
C GLU A 66 14.42 6.46 -31.53
N ASN A 67 15.20 6.65 -30.47
CA ASN A 67 16.35 7.58 -30.52
C ASN A 67 17.62 7.10 -29.78
N THR A 68 18.18 5.94 -30.14
CA THR A 68 19.59 5.64 -29.81
C THR A 68 20.32 5.11 -31.05
N PRO A 69 21.29 5.86 -31.61
CA PRO A 69 22.02 5.42 -32.79
C PRO A 69 23.13 4.46 -32.35
N VAL A 70 23.03 3.18 -32.73
CA VAL A 70 24.15 2.24 -32.61
C VAL A 70 24.34 1.48 -33.92
N ARG A 71 25.34 1.98 -34.68
CA ARG A 71 26.13 1.42 -35.79
C ARG A 71 25.65 0.15 -36.52
N ASN A 72 25.29 0.38 -37.78
CA ASN A 72 25.46 -0.40 -39.01
C ASN A 72 26.04 -1.83 -38.92
N SER A 73 25.26 -2.78 -39.43
CA SER A 73 25.75 -3.72 -40.46
C SER A 73 24.64 -3.96 -41.48
N VAL A 74 24.96 -3.61 -42.72
CA VAL A 74 24.17 -3.65 -43.95
C VAL A 74 23.83 -5.08 -44.36
N ILE A 75 22.62 -5.33 -44.86
CA ILE A 75 22.29 -6.01 -46.14
C ILE A 75 20.84 -5.60 -46.54
N PRO A 76 20.57 -5.19 -47.80
CA PRO A 76 19.32 -4.52 -48.23
C PRO A 76 18.32 -5.44 -48.98
N SER A 77 17.13 -4.86 -49.31
CA SER A 77 16.10 -5.28 -50.29
C SER A 77 14.74 -5.60 -49.61
N ALA A 78 13.55 -5.12 -50.02
CA ALA A 78 13.10 -4.19 -51.05
C ALA A 78 11.66 -3.73 -50.72
N GLU A 79 11.30 -2.58 -51.28
CA GLU A 79 9.96 -2.14 -51.73
C GLU A 79 8.84 -1.79 -50.72
N GLU A 80 8.63 -0.47 -50.68
CA GLU A 80 7.47 0.37 -50.39
C GLU A 80 6.07 -0.27 -50.50
N THR A 81 5.19 0.01 -49.52
CA THR A 81 3.90 0.66 -49.85
C THR A 81 3.30 1.37 -48.62
N ASN A 82 2.96 2.64 -48.85
CA ASN A 82 2.28 3.55 -47.96
C ASN A 82 0.82 3.13 -47.71
N THR A 83 0.34 3.20 -46.46
CA THR A 83 -1.01 3.72 -46.12
C THR A 83 -1.18 3.83 -44.60
N SER A 84 -1.05 5.06 -44.08
CA SER A 84 -1.45 5.43 -42.73
C SER A 84 -2.98 5.54 -42.65
N PRO A 85 -3.66 4.91 -41.68
CA PRO A 85 -5.02 5.29 -41.33
C PRO A 85 -4.97 6.53 -40.44
N LYS A 86 -5.67 7.59 -40.86
CA LYS A 86 -5.91 8.81 -40.07
C LYS A 86 -6.47 8.46 -38.69
N LEU A 87 -5.70 8.74 -37.64
CA LEU A 87 -6.19 8.82 -36.27
C LEU A 87 -7.03 10.08 -36.13
N SER A 88 -8.33 9.86 -35.89
CA SER A 88 -9.29 10.89 -35.51
C SER A 88 -8.83 11.54 -34.20
N GLU A 89 -8.58 12.86 -34.26
CA GLU A 89 -8.39 13.75 -33.11
C GLU A 89 -9.61 13.66 -32.18
N HIS A 90 -9.53 12.75 -31.22
CA HIS A 90 -10.36 12.84 -30.02
C HIS A 90 -9.69 13.84 -29.10
N GLN A 91 -10.41 14.91 -28.79
CA GLN A 91 -10.05 15.94 -27.83
C GLN A 91 -9.50 15.30 -26.55
N ALA A 92 -8.18 15.42 -26.38
CA ALA A 92 -7.48 14.99 -25.18
C ALA A 92 -7.68 16.03 -24.08
N THR A 93 -8.81 16.00 -23.39
CA THR A 93 -8.93 16.61 -22.06
C THR A 93 -8.22 15.71 -21.04
N HIS A 94 -6.91 15.92 -20.98
CA HIS A 94 -5.96 15.80 -19.85
C HIS A 94 -6.24 14.76 -18.71
N PRO A 95 -6.04 13.45 -18.94
CA PRO A 95 -6.04 12.42 -17.88
C PRO A 95 -5.03 12.69 -16.75
N GLU A 96 -3.93 13.41 -17.05
CA GLU A 96 -2.91 13.76 -16.05
C GLU A 96 -3.39 14.80 -15.03
N PHE A 97 -4.34 15.66 -15.43
CA PHE A 97 -4.85 16.71 -14.54
C PHE A 97 -5.75 16.11 -13.45
N GLU A 98 -6.63 15.18 -13.84
CA GLU A 98 -7.53 14.46 -12.91
C GLU A 98 -6.75 13.54 -11.96
N LEU A 99 -5.71 12.86 -12.45
CA LEU A 99 -4.87 12.04 -11.58
C LEU A 99 -4.13 12.90 -10.55
N ARG A 100 -3.62 14.07 -10.96
CA ARG A 100 -2.92 14.99 -10.06
C ARG A 100 -3.84 15.56 -8.99
N SER A 101 -5.06 15.99 -9.35
CA SER A 101 -6.03 16.47 -8.36
C SER A 101 -6.41 15.36 -7.38
N PHE A 102 -6.70 14.15 -7.87
CA PHE A 102 -6.99 13.01 -7.00
C PHE A 102 -5.84 12.67 -6.05
N THR A 103 -4.59 12.70 -6.52
CA THR A 103 -3.44 12.46 -5.65
C THR A 103 -3.27 13.55 -4.59
N ASN A 104 -3.55 14.81 -4.93
CA ASN A 104 -3.50 15.91 -3.97
C ASN A 104 -4.61 15.77 -2.92
N ASP A 105 -5.83 15.39 -3.33
CA ASP A 105 -6.95 15.19 -2.41
C ASP A 105 -6.67 14.04 -1.44
N LEU A 106 -6.11 12.93 -1.93
CA LEU A 106 -5.65 11.83 -1.07
C LEU A 106 -4.58 12.28 -0.08
N GLN A 107 -3.58 13.04 -0.54
CA GLN A 107 -2.55 13.58 0.35
C GLN A 107 -3.15 14.48 1.42
N ASN A 108 -4.07 15.38 1.05
CA ASN A 108 -4.75 16.27 1.97
C ASN A 108 -5.55 15.47 3.01
N MET A 109 -6.34 14.49 2.59
CA MET A 109 -7.10 13.63 3.51
C MET A 109 -6.17 12.89 4.48
N LEU A 110 -5.06 12.32 4.00
CA LEU A 110 -4.09 11.62 4.84
C LEU A 110 -3.40 12.55 5.85
N GLN A 111 -3.09 13.78 5.46
CA GLN A 111 -2.52 14.77 6.37
C GLN A 111 -3.52 15.21 7.44
N THR A 112 -4.79 15.43 7.06
CA THR A 112 -5.86 15.73 8.00
C THR A 112 -6.03 14.60 9.02
N TRP A 113 -6.11 13.36 8.55
CA TRP A 113 -6.22 12.19 9.43
C TRP A 113 -5.04 12.05 10.38
N ARG A 114 -3.81 12.28 9.88
CA ARG A 114 -2.63 12.29 10.73
C ARG A 114 -2.74 13.33 11.84
N LYS A 115 -3.15 14.55 11.51
CA LYS A 115 -3.32 15.63 12.48
C LYS A 115 -4.41 15.30 13.51
N GLU A 116 -5.55 14.77 13.08
CA GLU A 116 -6.63 14.37 13.98
C GLU A 116 -6.20 13.27 14.98
N ILE A 117 -5.38 12.32 14.52
CA ILE A 117 -4.79 11.28 15.37
C ILE A 117 -3.82 11.92 16.38
N ASP A 118 -2.92 12.79 15.93
CA ASP A 118 -1.96 13.47 16.80
C ASP A 118 -2.68 14.31 17.88
N ASP A 119 -3.69 15.09 17.49
CA ASP A 119 -4.49 15.90 18.40
C ASP A 119 -5.25 15.02 19.42
N SER A 120 -5.76 13.87 18.98
CA SER A 120 -6.44 12.90 19.86
C SER A 120 -5.47 12.27 20.86
N LEU A 121 -4.26 11.91 20.42
CA LEU A 121 -3.23 11.35 21.31
C LEU A 121 -2.77 12.36 22.36
N ILE A 122 -2.60 13.63 21.97
CA ILE A 122 -2.25 14.71 22.90
C ILE A 122 -3.34 14.87 23.96
N ARG A 123 -4.62 14.86 23.55
CA ARG A 123 -5.76 14.96 24.48
C ARG A 123 -5.80 13.78 25.45
N ILE A 124 -5.75 12.55 24.94
CA ILE A 124 -5.76 11.34 25.79
C ILE A 124 -4.59 11.35 26.77
N SER A 125 -3.39 11.72 26.31
CA SER A 125 -2.23 11.83 27.19
C SER A 125 -2.41 12.89 28.28
N GLY A 126 -3.06 14.01 27.95
CA GLY A 126 -3.40 15.06 28.91
C GLY A 126 -4.38 14.56 29.97
N ASP A 127 -5.47 13.95 29.52
CA ASP A 127 -6.53 13.40 30.39
C ASP A 127 -5.97 12.34 31.35
N LEU A 128 -5.13 11.43 30.85
CA LEU A 128 -4.45 10.43 31.67
C LEU A 128 -3.55 11.06 32.74
N LYS A 129 -2.81 12.13 32.38
CA LYS A 129 -1.91 12.82 33.31
C LYS A 129 -2.69 13.53 34.42
N SER A 130 -3.81 14.16 34.07
CA SER A 130 -4.71 14.81 35.03
C SER A 130 -5.32 13.79 35.98
N ALA A 131 -5.90 12.71 35.45
CA ALA A 131 -6.48 11.64 36.26
C ALA A 131 -5.44 10.99 37.20
N PHE A 132 -4.21 10.79 36.72
CA PHE A 132 -3.14 10.26 37.56
C PHE A 132 -2.77 11.22 38.69
N SER A 133 -2.75 12.53 38.41
CA SER A 133 -2.47 13.57 39.41
C SER A 133 -3.57 13.62 40.48
N GLU A 134 -4.84 13.48 40.10
CA GLU A 134 -5.97 13.39 41.03
C GLU A 134 -5.85 12.17 41.95
N VAL A 135 -5.58 10.99 41.40
CA VAL A 135 -5.37 9.76 42.19
C VAL A 135 -4.17 9.90 43.13
N GLN A 136 -3.09 10.54 42.69
CA GLN A 136 -1.92 10.80 43.53
C GLN A 136 -2.27 11.71 44.72
N LEU A 137 -3.05 12.76 44.51
CA LEU A 137 -3.50 13.66 45.57
C LEU A 137 -4.40 12.93 46.57
N GLU A 138 -5.36 12.15 46.08
CA GLU A 138 -6.24 11.36 46.94
C GLU A 138 -5.44 10.34 47.78
N MET A 139 -4.49 9.65 47.16
CA MET A 139 -3.58 8.75 47.88
C MET A 139 -2.76 9.45 48.97
N GLN A 140 -2.30 10.69 48.74
CA GLN A 140 -1.59 11.47 49.75
C GLN A 140 -2.50 11.89 50.90
N SER A 141 -3.74 12.29 50.59
CA SER A 141 -4.76 12.63 51.59
C SER A 141 -5.03 11.43 52.50
N LEU A 142 -5.34 10.27 51.92
CA LEU A 142 -5.62 9.04 52.66
C LEU A 142 -4.45 8.59 53.55
N ARG A 143 -3.20 8.74 53.08
CA ARG A 143 -2.01 8.45 53.88
C ARG A 143 -1.88 9.40 55.08
N THR A 144 -2.22 10.67 54.88
CA THR A 144 -2.18 11.68 55.94
C THR A 144 -3.25 11.40 57.00
N GLU A 145 -4.49 11.10 56.57
CA GLU A 145 -5.57 10.70 57.47
C GLU A 145 -5.22 9.42 58.25
N GLN A 146 -4.64 8.41 57.60
CA GLN A 146 -4.18 7.19 58.26
C GLN A 146 -3.11 7.47 59.32
N ALA A 147 -2.18 8.39 59.05
CA ALA A 147 -1.15 8.78 60.02
C ALA A 147 -1.75 9.48 61.25
N ASN A 148 -2.71 10.38 61.03
CA ASN A 148 -3.42 11.09 62.10
C ASN A 148 -4.27 10.15 62.97
N LEU A 149 -4.95 9.17 62.37
CA LEU A 149 -5.70 8.16 63.12
C LEU A 149 -4.77 7.29 63.97
N LYS A 150 -3.62 6.89 63.43
CA LYS A 150 -2.62 6.10 64.17
C LYS A 150 -2.03 6.86 65.36
N SER A 151 -1.77 8.16 65.23
CA SER A 151 -1.26 8.97 66.35
C SER A 151 -2.33 9.23 67.41
N GLY A 152 -3.61 9.40 67.02
CA GLY A 152 -4.72 9.57 67.96
C GLY A 152 -5.08 8.31 68.77
N LEU A 153 -4.79 7.12 68.25
CA LEU A 153 -4.97 5.83 68.94
C LEU A 153 -3.83 5.48 69.91
N ALA A 154 -2.74 6.25 69.92
CA ALA A 154 -1.55 6.00 70.75
C ALA A 154 -1.54 6.77 72.08
N VAL A 155 -2.68 7.36 72.48
CA VAL A 155 -2.93 8.01 73.79
C VAL A 155 -3.79 7.10 74.65
#